data_AF-A0A2D8Q790-F1
#
_entry.id   AF-A0A2D8Q790-F1
#
_cell.length_a   1.000
_cell.length_b   1.000
_cell.length_c   1.000
_cell.angle_alpha   90.00
_cell.angle_beta   90.00
_cell.angle_gamma   90.00
#
_symmetry.space_group_name_H-M   'P 1'
#
loop_
_entity.id
_entity.type
_entity.pdbx_description
1 polymer ?
#
loop_
_entity_poly.entity_id
_entity_poly.type
_entity_poly.pdbx_seq_one_letter_code
_entity_poly.pdbx_strand_id
1 'polypeptide(L)'
;MTTVLTDELILCAAPPGDRDIDAAGFASIWLAADVYARGQRLLGRSARVLVAAGDAPRPRSGLDGAPRDSIEEGGRAAATLRRAGIRLDGVLTFQGEGPGVLPLRRQRGRQLGDKPMPVRLTVFAGRDALTARSLIEAVAEIPDLGPITDTRIVAPPALTDLSGRSFDPSTGRAIFLNDLLDRVPAEALRFYLALMSEPHDARELSLADLARTHNLFLVRDLGTSLGAIANLDPVAGTALPHDRAEDDLITDFRARLHAALDGRSFSLAALAGVVLGLNGQMKQARLYGTPERIPRLAGLFQLFARPVMPATADALAGFLGLGTGWGEAWTRVGGEIPSCSARFVRGAAPGFDTVDEADLVALESGSAAA
;
A
#
# COMPACT_ATOMS: atom_id res chain seq x y z
N MET A 1 21.40 21.29 -8.24
CA MET A 1 21.92 20.07 -7.58
C MET A 1 21.12 18.89 -8.09
N THR A 2 21.72 18.02 -8.89
CA THR A 2 21.12 16.76 -9.38
C THR A 2 21.17 15.75 -8.24
N THR A 3 20.02 15.50 -7.60
CA THR A 3 19.87 14.49 -6.56
C THR A 3 20.24 13.13 -7.14
N VAL A 4 21.28 12.51 -6.61
CA VAL A 4 21.63 11.12 -6.92
C VAL A 4 20.47 10.25 -6.45
N LEU A 5 19.73 9.66 -7.38
CA LEU A 5 18.70 8.67 -7.10
C LEU A 5 19.37 7.50 -6.37
N THR A 6 19.18 7.37 -5.06
CA THR A 6 19.43 6.07 -4.44
C THR A 6 18.25 5.19 -4.85
N ASP A 7 18.53 4.11 -5.57
CA ASP A 7 17.52 3.12 -5.90
C ASP A 7 17.17 2.34 -4.62
N GLU A 8 15.89 2.34 -4.26
CA GLU A 8 15.34 1.46 -3.24
C GLU A 8 14.92 0.16 -3.93
N LEU A 9 15.62 -0.93 -3.63
CA LEU A 9 15.24 -2.27 -4.06
C LEU A 9 14.42 -2.93 -2.96
N ILE A 10 13.18 -3.26 -3.28
CA ILE A 10 12.25 -3.89 -2.36
C ILE A 10 12.09 -5.34 -2.79
N LEU A 11 12.41 -6.27 -1.89
CA LEU A 11 12.19 -7.69 -2.10
C LEU A 11 11.04 -8.20 -1.24
N CYS A 12 10.20 -9.05 -1.83
CA CYS A 12 9.17 -9.77 -1.11
C CYS A 12 9.12 -11.25 -1.51
N ALA A 13 8.66 -12.09 -0.60
CA ALA A 13 8.49 -13.51 -0.87
C ALA A 13 7.45 -13.76 -1.98
N ALA A 14 7.64 -14.81 -2.77
CA ALA A 14 6.65 -15.20 -3.76
C ALA A 14 5.31 -15.58 -3.13
N PRO A 15 4.19 -15.15 -3.76
CA PRO A 15 2.89 -15.67 -3.38
C PRO A 15 2.80 -17.16 -3.70
N PRO A 16 2.00 -17.93 -2.95
CA PRO A 16 1.82 -19.34 -3.24
C PRO A 16 1.13 -19.50 -4.60
N GLY A 17 1.68 -20.30 -5.52
CA GLY A 17 1.21 -20.35 -6.91
C GLY A 17 -0.29 -20.60 -7.08
N ASP A 18 -0.79 -21.75 -6.59
CA ASP A 18 -2.19 -22.19 -6.77
C ASP A 18 -3.06 -22.04 -5.52
N ARG A 19 -2.48 -21.63 -4.39
CA ARG A 19 -3.24 -21.45 -3.14
C ARG A 19 -3.77 -20.03 -3.03
N ASP A 20 -4.86 -19.88 -2.30
CA ASP A 20 -5.34 -18.55 -1.95
C ASP A 20 -4.41 -17.88 -0.93
N ILE A 21 -4.45 -16.55 -0.89
CA ILE A 21 -3.68 -15.75 0.04
C ILE A 21 -4.57 -15.43 1.24
N ASP A 22 -4.11 -15.65 2.46
CA ASP A 22 -4.81 -15.16 3.65
C ASP A 22 -4.56 -13.65 3.88
N ALA A 23 -5.50 -12.98 4.55
CA ALA A 23 -5.44 -11.53 4.76
C ALA A 23 -4.20 -11.08 5.56
N ALA A 24 -3.70 -11.91 6.48
CA ALA A 24 -2.54 -11.56 7.31
C ALA A 24 -1.22 -11.68 6.53
N GLY A 25 -1.05 -12.75 5.75
CA GLY A 25 0.03 -12.90 4.79
C GLY A 25 0.03 -11.78 3.75
N PHE A 26 -1.16 -11.40 3.27
CA PHE A 26 -1.31 -10.25 2.37
C PHE A 26 -0.83 -8.94 2.97
N ALA A 27 -1.32 -8.59 4.16
CA ALA A 27 -0.97 -7.35 4.83
C ALA A 27 0.54 -7.26 5.09
N SER A 28 1.14 -8.38 5.52
CA SER A 28 2.53 -8.42 5.99
C SER A 28 3.60 -8.41 4.90
N ILE A 29 3.30 -8.95 3.72
CA ILE A 29 4.28 -9.11 2.66
C ILE A 29 3.97 -8.14 1.52
N TRP A 30 2.87 -8.39 0.81
CA TRP A 30 2.63 -7.74 -0.48
C TRP A 30 2.02 -6.35 -0.34
N LEU A 31 1.06 -6.16 0.58
CA LEU A 31 0.51 -4.83 0.85
C LEU A 31 1.60 -3.91 1.41
N ALA A 32 2.35 -4.37 2.42
CA ALA A 32 3.44 -3.61 3.02
C ALA A 32 4.49 -3.19 1.97
N ALA A 33 4.93 -4.11 1.12
CA ALA A 33 5.91 -3.82 0.07
C ALA A 33 5.39 -2.81 -0.97
N ASP A 34 4.15 -2.96 -1.46
CA ASP A 34 3.55 -2.06 -2.44
C ASP A 34 3.32 -0.65 -1.86
N VAL A 35 2.79 -0.57 -0.63
CA VAL A 35 2.58 0.70 0.07
C VAL A 35 3.90 1.41 0.33
N TYR A 36 4.91 0.69 0.83
CA TYR A 36 6.24 1.26 1.05
C TYR A 36 6.83 1.77 -0.28
N ALA A 37 6.78 0.98 -1.36
CA ALA A 37 7.28 1.38 -2.67
C ALA A 37 6.61 2.65 -3.20
N ARG A 38 5.29 2.74 -3.12
CA ARG A 38 4.52 3.94 -3.52
C ARG A 38 4.89 5.13 -2.65
N GLY A 39 5.06 4.92 -1.35
CA GLY A 39 5.56 5.93 -0.42
C GLY A 39 6.95 6.44 -0.80
N GLN A 40 7.90 5.55 -1.10
CA GLN A 40 9.24 5.94 -1.52
C GLN A 40 9.24 6.76 -2.82
N ARG A 41 8.38 6.38 -3.79
CA ARG A 41 8.17 7.14 -5.04
C ARG A 41 7.56 8.52 -4.77
N LEU A 42 6.61 8.60 -3.85
CA LEU A 42 6.04 9.88 -3.40
C LEU A 42 7.14 10.78 -2.80
N LEU A 43 8.05 10.20 -2.01
CA LEU A 43 9.22 10.88 -1.45
C LEU A 43 10.36 11.12 -2.48
N GLY A 44 10.13 10.85 -3.77
CA GLY A 44 11.05 11.16 -4.85
C GLY A 44 12.20 10.18 -5.02
N ARG A 45 12.13 9.01 -4.37
CA ARG A 45 13.08 7.92 -4.57
C ARG A 45 12.65 7.06 -5.75
N SER A 46 13.61 6.52 -6.48
CA SER A 46 13.33 5.40 -7.39
C SER A 46 13.18 4.16 -6.54
N ALA A 47 12.04 3.46 -6.65
CA ALA A 47 11.77 2.24 -5.90
C ALA A 47 11.22 1.16 -6.83
N ARG A 48 11.75 -0.05 -6.70
CA ARG A 48 11.32 -1.23 -7.48
C ARG A 48 10.98 -2.38 -6.53
N VAL A 49 9.82 -2.99 -6.72
CA VAL A 49 9.34 -4.16 -5.98
C VAL A 49 9.58 -5.40 -6.83
N LEU A 50 10.47 -6.27 -6.37
CA LEU A 50 10.71 -7.56 -6.98
C LEU A 50 10.21 -8.69 -6.07
N VAL A 51 9.63 -9.70 -6.70
CA VAL A 51 9.20 -10.91 -6.02
C VAL A 51 10.23 -12.01 -6.22
N ALA A 52 10.61 -12.68 -5.14
CA ALA A 52 11.53 -13.80 -5.15
C ALA A 52 10.80 -15.14 -5.24
N ALA A 53 10.90 -15.80 -6.39
CA ALA A 53 10.30 -17.10 -6.65
C ALA A 53 11.32 -18.23 -6.42
N GLY A 54 11.14 -18.97 -5.32
CA GLY A 54 11.79 -20.28 -5.10
C GLY A 54 10.86 -21.38 -5.60
N ASP A 55 11.38 -22.33 -6.36
CA ASP A 55 10.63 -23.40 -7.02
C ASP A 55 9.41 -22.91 -7.80
N ALA A 56 9.64 -22.33 -8.98
CA ALA A 56 8.62 -22.45 -10.02
C ALA A 56 8.38 -23.96 -10.22
N PRO A 57 7.16 -24.50 -10.04
CA PRO A 57 6.88 -25.87 -10.46
C PRO A 57 7.35 -25.97 -11.91
N ARG A 58 8.13 -27.01 -12.22
CA ARG A 58 8.70 -27.25 -13.56
C ARG A 58 7.73 -26.72 -14.61
N PRO A 59 8.16 -25.82 -15.52
CA PRO A 59 7.28 -25.30 -16.54
C PRO A 59 6.58 -26.48 -17.19
N ARG A 60 5.26 -26.57 -17.06
CA ARG A 60 4.50 -27.59 -17.78
C ARG A 60 4.80 -27.31 -19.23
N SER A 61 5.49 -28.24 -19.89
CA SER A 61 5.72 -28.15 -21.31
C SER A 61 4.36 -28.12 -21.98
N GLY A 62 3.92 -26.93 -22.37
CA GLY A 62 3.03 -26.80 -23.51
C GLY A 62 3.67 -27.53 -24.69
N LEU A 63 2.84 -27.99 -25.63
CA LEU A 63 3.22 -28.80 -26.78
C LEU A 63 4.36 -28.21 -27.66
N ASP A 64 4.87 -27.02 -27.35
CA ASP A 64 5.95 -26.31 -28.06
C ASP A 64 7.25 -26.09 -27.25
N GLY A 65 7.46 -26.75 -26.10
CA GLY A 65 8.81 -26.92 -25.51
C GLY A 65 9.52 -25.67 -24.94
N ALA A 66 8.86 -24.52 -24.79
CA ALA A 66 9.43 -23.35 -24.12
C ALA A 66 9.14 -23.36 -22.60
N PRO A 67 10.13 -23.11 -21.72
CA PRO A 67 9.89 -22.92 -20.29
C PRO A 67 9.06 -21.65 -20.08
N ARG A 68 7.93 -21.77 -19.37
CA ARG A 68 7.01 -20.67 -19.04
C ARG A 68 6.86 -20.54 -17.52
N ASP A 69 7.10 -19.35 -16.99
CA ASP A 69 7.08 -19.06 -15.56
C ASP A 69 5.65 -18.86 -15.03
N SER A 70 5.28 -19.57 -13.97
CA SER A 70 3.92 -19.56 -13.37
C SER A 70 3.50 -18.22 -12.77
N ILE A 71 4.45 -17.32 -12.46
CA ILE A 71 4.16 -15.96 -11.99
C ILE A 71 3.83 -15.04 -13.18
N GLU A 72 4.40 -15.28 -14.36
CA GLU A 72 4.02 -14.58 -15.60
C GLU A 72 2.71 -15.10 -16.18
N GLU A 73 2.41 -16.40 -16.03
CA GLU A 73 1.12 -16.99 -16.46
C GLU A 73 -0.08 -16.66 -15.55
N GLY A 74 0.14 -15.96 -14.43
CA GLY A 74 -0.97 -15.43 -13.64
C GLY A 74 -1.75 -16.51 -12.88
N GLY A 75 -1.06 -17.37 -12.14
CA GLY A 75 -1.68 -18.26 -11.15
C GLY A 75 -2.62 -17.52 -10.18
N ARG A 76 -3.48 -18.27 -9.48
CA ARG A 76 -4.59 -17.72 -8.67
C ARG A 76 -4.14 -16.59 -7.76
N ALA A 77 -3.02 -16.75 -7.05
CA ALA A 77 -2.53 -15.74 -6.12
C ALA A 77 -2.04 -14.46 -6.80
N ALA A 78 -1.38 -14.55 -7.97
CA ALA A 78 -0.99 -13.37 -8.75
C ALA A 78 -2.21 -12.60 -9.26
N ALA A 79 -3.27 -13.32 -9.67
CA ALA A 79 -4.54 -12.70 -10.01
C ALA A 79 -5.19 -12.01 -8.79
N THR A 80 -5.17 -12.63 -7.62
CA THR A 80 -5.65 -12.03 -6.36
C THR A 80 -4.89 -10.73 -6.03
N LEU A 81 -3.55 -10.73 -6.11
CA LEU A 81 -2.74 -9.54 -5.85
C LEU A 81 -3.08 -8.40 -6.83
N ARG A 82 -3.30 -8.69 -8.11
CA ARG A 82 -3.75 -7.69 -9.10
C ARG A 82 -5.13 -7.14 -8.77
N ARG A 83 -6.09 -8.00 -8.38
CA ARG A 83 -7.42 -7.57 -7.91
C ARG A 83 -7.32 -6.65 -6.68
N ALA A 84 -6.37 -6.92 -5.79
CA ALA A 84 -6.08 -6.10 -4.62
C ALA A 84 -5.25 -4.83 -4.92
N GLY A 85 -4.98 -4.52 -6.20
CA GLY A 85 -4.28 -3.30 -6.60
C GLY A 85 -2.78 -3.27 -6.34
N ILE A 86 -2.14 -4.44 -6.10
CA ILE A 86 -0.70 -4.54 -5.88
C ILE A 86 0.05 -4.36 -7.20
N ARG A 87 1.11 -3.54 -7.19
CA ARG A 87 2.03 -3.37 -8.32
C ARG A 87 3.37 -4.01 -8.01
N LEU A 88 3.71 -5.03 -8.79
CA LEU A 88 5.01 -5.68 -8.79
C LEU A 88 5.77 -5.23 -10.04
N ASP A 89 7.04 -4.89 -9.90
CA ASP A 89 7.87 -4.40 -11.01
C ASP A 89 8.61 -5.53 -11.72
N GLY A 90 8.76 -6.69 -11.07
CA GLY A 90 9.36 -7.87 -11.67
C GLY A 90 9.43 -9.09 -10.74
N VAL A 91 9.94 -10.18 -11.31
CA VAL A 91 10.15 -11.46 -10.64
C VAL A 91 11.64 -11.80 -10.73
N LEU A 92 12.20 -12.26 -9.61
CA LEU A 92 13.50 -12.89 -9.52
C LEU A 92 13.28 -14.40 -9.39
N THR A 93 13.67 -15.16 -10.40
CA THR A 93 13.59 -16.61 -10.41
C THR A 93 14.89 -17.22 -9.91
N PHE A 94 14.78 -18.21 -9.03
CA PHE A 94 15.92 -18.97 -8.52
C PHE A 94 15.75 -20.45 -8.90
N GLN A 95 16.77 -21.05 -9.50
CA GLN A 95 16.82 -22.50 -9.74
C GLN A 95 17.67 -23.18 -8.66
N GLY A 96 17.10 -24.13 -7.93
CA GLY A 96 17.81 -24.96 -6.93
C GLY A 96 17.07 -26.28 -6.67
N GLU A 97 17.80 -27.34 -6.29
CA GLU A 97 17.22 -28.64 -5.94
C GLU A 97 17.01 -28.74 -4.41
N GLY A 98 15.76 -28.60 -3.95
CA GLY A 98 15.33 -29.06 -2.62
C GLY A 98 14.84 -27.98 -1.63
N PRO A 99 14.04 -28.38 -0.63
CA PRO A 99 13.44 -27.45 0.33
C PRO A 99 14.50 -26.90 1.30
N GLY A 100 14.62 -25.58 1.36
CA GLY A 100 15.35 -24.87 2.41
C GLY A 100 16.83 -24.56 2.16
N VAL A 101 17.38 -24.83 0.97
CA VAL A 101 18.70 -24.36 0.56
C VAL A 101 18.67 -24.00 -0.92
N LEU A 102 18.94 -22.73 -1.27
CA LEU A 102 19.04 -22.25 -2.64
C LEU A 102 20.51 -22.25 -3.10
N PRO A 103 21.01 -23.25 -3.84
CA PRO A 103 22.22 -23.10 -4.61
C PRO A 103 21.90 -22.40 -5.93
N LEU A 104 22.44 -21.20 -6.16
CA LEU A 104 22.05 -20.31 -7.26
C LEU A 104 22.91 -20.50 -8.52
N ARG A 105 22.27 -20.67 -9.69
CA ARG A 105 22.92 -20.46 -11.01
C ARG A 105 22.13 -19.52 -11.90
N ARG A 106 22.89 -18.64 -12.56
CA ARG A 106 22.55 -17.53 -13.46
C ARG A 106 21.35 -17.78 -14.39
N GLN A 107 20.36 -16.91 -14.34
CA GLN A 107 19.50 -16.60 -15.49
C GLN A 107 19.64 -15.13 -15.89
N ARG A 108 19.70 -14.89 -17.20
CA ARG A 108 19.84 -13.55 -17.82
C ARG A 108 18.52 -12.78 -17.67
N GLY A 109 18.40 -11.96 -16.62
CA GLY A 109 17.34 -10.94 -16.48
C GLY A 109 17.78 -9.58 -17.03
N ARG A 110 16.80 -8.75 -17.43
CA ARG A 110 16.97 -7.40 -18.02
C ARG A 110 17.94 -6.52 -17.22
N GLN A 111 18.84 -5.83 -17.94
CA GLN A 111 19.77 -4.83 -17.37
C GLN A 111 19.05 -3.84 -16.44
N LEU A 112 19.56 -3.66 -15.23
CA LEU A 112 18.99 -2.74 -14.24
C LEU A 112 19.25 -1.24 -14.56
N GLY A 113 20.04 -0.95 -15.59
CA GLY A 113 20.44 0.39 -16.04
C GLY A 113 21.92 0.43 -16.39
N ASP A 114 22.38 1.47 -17.09
CA ASP A 114 23.72 1.55 -17.69
C ASP A 114 24.87 1.77 -16.68
N LYS A 115 24.58 1.98 -15.38
CA LYS A 115 25.60 2.14 -14.33
C LYS A 115 25.16 1.53 -12.99
N PRO A 116 26.05 0.79 -12.29
CA PRO A 116 25.77 0.29 -10.95
C PRO A 116 25.63 1.46 -9.96
N MET A 117 24.40 1.79 -9.57
CA MET A 117 24.11 2.80 -8.55
C MET A 117 24.03 2.15 -7.16
N PRO A 118 24.47 2.82 -6.09
CA PRO A 118 24.31 2.30 -4.74
C PRO A 118 22.82 2.07 -4.43
N VAL A 119 22.50 0.90 -3.89
CA VAL A 119 21.13 0.44 -3.65
C VAL A 119 20.87 0.32 -2.15
N ARG A 120 19.67 0.70 -1.71
CA ARG A 120 19.15 0.32 -0.38
C ARG A 120 18.22 -0.88 -0.56
N LEU A 121 18.49 -1.94 0.18
CA LEU A 121 17.70 -3.15 0.14
C LEU A 121 16.70 -3.15 1.30
N THR A 122 15.41 -3.31 0.99
CA THR A 122 14.35 -3.49 1.98
C THR A 122 13.61 -4.79 1.71
N VAL A 123 13.49 -5.64 2.74
CA VAL A 123 12.96 -7.01 2.63
C VAL A 123 11.66 -7.16 3.43
N PHE A 124 10.63 -7.67 2.77
CA PHE A 124 9.33 -8.03 3.34
C PHE A 124 9.14 -9.55 3.22
N ALA A 125 9.41 -10.29 4.30
CA ALA A 125 9.44 -11.76 4.31
C ALA A 125 8.34 -12.39 5.18
N GLY A 126 7.45 -11.58 5.77
CA GLY A 126 6.52 -12.08 6.78
C GLY A 126 7.24 -12.42 8.08
N ARG A 127 6.71 -13.37 8.85
CA ARG A 127 7.27 -13.80 10.16
C ARG A 127 8.45 -14.76 10.05
N ASP A 128 8.78 -15.22 8.84
CA ASP A 128 9.84 -16.21 8.64
C ASP A 128 11.22 -15.56 8.42
N ALA A 129 12.07 -15.66 9.43
CA ALA A 129 13.44 -15.17 9.40
C ALA A 129 14.32 -15.93 8.38
N LEU A 130 14.02 -17.19 8.08
CA LEU A 130 14.76 -17.97 7.08
C LEU A 130 14.46 -17.43 5.67
N THR A 131 13.19 -17.20 5.35
CA THR A 131 12.79 -16.52 4.12
C THR A 131 13.50 -15.17 3.97
N ALA A 132 13.51 -14.33 5.02
CA ALA A 132 14.21 -13.04 4.97
C ALA A 132 15.69 -13.17 4.63
N ARG A 133 16.38 -14.13 5.25
CA ARG A 133 17.79 -14.41 4.99
C ARG A 133 18.03 -14.90 3.56
N SER A 134 17.21 -15.85 3.08
CA SER A 134 17.31 -16.35 1.70
C SER A 134 17.09 -15.24 0.66
N LEU A 135 16.19 -14.29 0.93
CA LEU A 135 15.99 -13.12 0.08
C LEU A 135 17.24 -12.22 0.03
N ILE A 136 17.89 -11.99 1.16
CA ILE A 136 19.11 -11.17 1.23
C ILE A 136 20.26 -11.86 0.47
N GLU A 137 20.46 -13.16 0.69
CA GLU A 137 21.48 -13.95 0.00
C GLU A 137 21.26 -13.93 -1.53
N ALA A 138 20.00 -13.99 -1.98
CA ALA A 138 19.64 -13.89 -3.38
C ALA A 138 20.00 -12.55 -4.06
N VAL A 139 20.04 -11.44 -3.32
CA VAL A 139 20.37 -10.11 -3.90
C VAL A 139 21.81 -10.02 -4.33
N ALA A 140 22.72 -10.71 -3.62
CA ALA A 140 24.15 -10.71 -3.94
C ALA A 140 24.44 -11.28 -5.35
N GLU A 141 23.50 -12.02 -5.92
CA GLU A 141 23.63 -12.68 -7.23
C GLU A 141 22.99 -11.87 -8.38
N ILE A 142 22.39 -10.71 -8.12
CA ILE A 142 21.79 -9.86 -9.18
C ILE A 142 22.91 -9.22 -10.02
N PRO A 143 23.00 -9.52 -11.33
CA PRO A 143 24.00 -8.91 -12.20
C PRO A 143 23.81 -7.39 -12.28
N ASP A 144 24.91 -6.65 -12.32
CA ASP A 144 24.92 -5.19 -12.49
C ASP A 144 24.23 -4.39 -11.36
N LEU A 145 23.89 -5.05 -10.24
CA LEU A 145 23.46 -4.35 -9.03
C LEU A 145 24.65 -3.57 -8.46
N GLY A 146 24.47 -2.28 -8.20
CA GLY A 146 25.49 -1.51 -7.50
C GLY A 146 25.62 -1.92 -6.03
N PRO A 147 26.59 -1.33 -5.31
CA PRO A 147 26.88 -1.73 -3.94
C PRO A 147 25.64 -1.54 -3.05
N ILE A 148 25.29 -2.58 -2.28
CA ILE A 148 24.25 -2.48 -1.25
C ILE A 148 24.80 -1.61 -0.13
N THR A 149 24.17 -0.46 0.10
CA THR A 149 24.59 0.53 1.10
C THR A 149 23.91 0.38 2.44
N ASP A 150 22.73 -0.24 2.44
CA ASP A 150 21.92 -0.50 3.63
C ASP A 150 21.01 -1.70 3.35
N THR A 151 20.77 -2.54 4.36
CA THR A 151 19.85 -3.68 4.28
C THR A 151 18.88 -3.61 5.46
N ARG A 152 17.59 -3.69 5.16
CA ARG A 152 16.51 -3.58 6.13
C ARG A 152 15.57 -4.75 6.01
N ILE A 153 15.16 -5.30 7.14
CA ILE A 153 14.10 -6.29 7.22
C ILE A 153 12.94 -5.61 7.94
N VAL A 154 11.80 -5.51 7.28
CA VAL A 154 10.62 -4.91 7.87
C VAL A 154 9.90 -5.96 8.71
N ALA A 155 9.63 -5.63 9.96
CA ALA A 155 8.85 -6.49 10.85
C ALA A 155 7.42 -6.64 10.30
N PRO A 156 6.90 -7.87 10.20
CA PRO A 156 5.53 -8.08 9.76
C PRO A 156 4.54 -7.60 10.83
N PRO A 157 3.35 -7.13 10.43
CA PRO A 157 2.27 -6.88 11.36
C PRO A 157 1.83 -8.15 12.09
N ALA A 158 1.34 -7.97 13.32
CA ALA A 158 0.89 -9.05 14.17
C ALA A 158 -0.65 -9.25 14.12
N LEU A 159 -1.23 -9.60 12.97
CA LEU A 159 -2.69 -9.82 12.91
C LEU A 159 -3.11 -11.16 13.57
N THR A 160 -4.21 -11.13 14.30
CA THR A 160 -4.84 -12.30 14.97
C THR A 160 -6.33 -12.41 14.65
N ASP A 161 -6.91 -13.59 14.86
CA ASP A 161 -8.36 -13.77 14.88
C ASP A 161 -8.99 -13.12 16.13
N LEU A 162 -10.32 -13.10 16.20
CA LEU A 162 -11.09 -12.58 17.36
C LEU A 162 -10.87 -13.37 18.67
N SER A 163 -10.16 -14.49 18.63
CA SER A 163 -9.76 -15.25 19.81
C SER A 163 -8.32 -14.97 20.23
N GLY A 164 -7.67 -13.98 19.61
CA GLY A 164 -6.29 -13.59 19.85
C GLY A 164 -5.25 -14.56 19.28
N ARG A 165 -5.65 -15.51 18.42
CA ARG A 165 -4.75 -16.51 17.83
C ARG A 165 -4.27 -16.07 16.46
N SER A 166 -3.05 -16.46 16.09
CA SER A 166 -2.53 -16.16 14.76
C SER A 166 -3.31 -16.91 13.68
N PHE A 167 -3.52 -16.28 12.53
CA PHE A 167 -4.06 -16.96 11.36
C PHE A 167 -3.10 -18.05 10.90
N ASP A 168 -3.63 -19.26 10.71
CA ASP A 168 -2.88 -20.41 10.19
C ASP A 168 -3.82 -21.26 9.32
N PRO A 169 -3.65 -21.21 7.99
CA PRO A 169 -4.44 -22.00 7.06
C PRO A 169 -4.41 -23.51 7.33
N SER A 170 -3.33 -24.04 7.94
CA SER A 170 -3.22 -25.47 8.27
C SER A 170 -4.15 -25.91 9.41
N THR A 171 -4.62 -24.95 10.22
CA THR A 171 -5.55 -25.17 11.33
C THR A 171 -7.00 -24.78 11.00
N GLY A 172 -7.29 -24.48 9.73
CA GLY A 172 -8.61 -24.00 9.28
C GLY A 172 -8.88 -22.52 9.57
N ARG A 173 -7.96 -21.82 10.24
CA ARG A 173 -8.14 -20.45 10.73
C ARG A 173 -7.51 -19.44 9.79
N ALA A 174 -8.16 -19.19 8.67
CA ALA A 174 -7.72 -18.19 7.70
C ALA A 174 -8.91 -17.50 7.06
N ILE A 175 -8.85 -16.17 6.99
CA ILE A 175 -9.76 -15.37 6.15
C ILE A 175 -9.03 -15.13 4.83
N PHE A 176 -9.53 -15.74 3.76
CA PHE A 176 -8.90 -15.64 2.44
C PHE A 176 -9.21 -14.30 1.77
N LEU A 177 -8.22 -13.80 1.05
CA LEU A 177 -8.24 -12.49 0.43
C LEU A 177 -9.27 -12.42 -0.70
N ASN A 178 -9.43 -13.49 -1.50
CA ASN A 178 -10.46 -13.49 -2.56
C ASN A 178 -11.88 -13.37 -1.98
N ASP A 179 -12.18 -14.06 -0.88
CA ASP A 179 -13.51 -14.01 -0.27
C ASP A 179 -13.86 -12.59 0.20
N LEU A 180 -12.85 -11.85 0.66
CA LEU A 180 -12.99 -10.43 1.02
C LEU A 180 -13.14 -9.55 -0.21
N LEU A 181 -12.33 -9.75 -1.25
CA LEU A 181 -12.37 -8.95 -2.49
C LEU A 181 -13.66 -9.15 -3.30
N ASP A 182 -14.40 -10.23 -3.07
CA ASP A 182 -15.72 -10.44 -3.66
C ASP A 182 -16.82 -9.61 -2.99
N ARG A 183 -16.58 -9.12 -1.77
CA ARG A 183 -17.57 -8.41 -0.93
C ARG A 183 -17.20 -6.96 -0.63
N VAL A 184 -15.91 -6.65 -0.69
CA VAL A 184 -15.34 -5.37 -0.25
C VAL A 184 -14.50 -4.76 -1.37
N PRO A 185 -14.64 -3.46 -1.65
CA PRO A 185 -13.74 -2.76 -2.55
C PRO A 185 -12.27 -2.91 -2.12
N ALA A 186 -11.38 -3.18 -3.07
CA ALA A 186 -9.95 -3.39 -2.80
C ALA A 186 -9.32 -2.25 -1.98
N GLU A 187 -9.67 -1.00 -2.26
CA GLU A 187 -9.16 0.19 -1.57
C GLU A 187 -9.54 0.21 -0.08
N ALA A 188 -10.77 -0.20 0.24
CA ALA A 188 -11.26 -0.29 1.61
C ALA A 188 -10.52 -1.38 2.39
N LEU A 189 -10.31 -2.53 1.74
CA LEU A 189 -9.56 -3.64 2.33
C LEU A 189 -8.08 -3.27 2.57
N ARG A 190 -7.44 -2.64 1.58
CA ARG A 190 -6.06 -2.14 1.71
C ARG A 190 -5.93 -1.16 2.88
N PHE A 191 -6.85 -0.20 2.98
CA PHE A 191 -6.84 0.79 4.05
C PHE A 191 -7.06 0.16 5.43
N TYR A 192 -8.07 -0.69 5.58
CA TYR A 192 -8.36 -1.34 6.85
C TYR A 192 -7.22 -2.24 7.30
N LEU A 193 -6.68 -3.09 6.41
CA LEU A 193 -5.53 -3.94 6.74
C LEU A 193 -4.29 -3.12 7.08
N ALA A 194 -4.05 -1.99 6.41
CA ALA A 194 -2.98 -1.09 6.78
C ALA A 194 -3.19 -0.50 8.18
N LEU A 195 -4.41 -0.06 8.52
CA LEU A 195 -4.75 0.49 9.83
C LEU A 195 -4.56 -0.51 10.97
N MET A 196 -4.81 -1.80 10.71
CA MET A 196 -4.64 -2.88 11.69
C MET A 196 -3.21 -3.42 11.77
N SER A 197 -2.33 -3.00 10.85
CA SER A 197 -0.96 -3.51 10.73
C SER A 197 0.04 -2.74 11.61
N GLU A 198 -0.03 -2.95 12.93
CA GLU A 198 1.00 -2.46 13.85
C GLU A 198 2.22 -3.41 13.90
N PRO A 199 3.48 -2.90 13.85
CA PRO A 199 4.66 -3.75 13.78
C PRO A 199 4.93 -4.63 15.01
N HIS A 200 4.30 -4.33 16.15
CA HIS A 200 4.62 -4.98 17.44
C HIS A 200 3.40 -5.31 18.31
N ASP A 201 2.22 -4.79 17.98
CA ASP A 201 1.01 -5.02 18.76
C ASP A 201 0.08 -5.93 17.98
N ALA A 202 -0.25 -7.08 18.59
CA ALA A 202 -1.21 -7.98 17.99
C ALA A 202 -2.58 -7.33 17.94
N ARG A 203 -3.19 -7.27 16.76
CA ARG A 203 -4.55 -6.74 16.58
C ARG A 203 -5.47 -7.78 15.98
N GLU A 204 -6.64 -7.87 16.58
CA GLU A 204 -7.71 -8.72 16.10
C GLU A 204 -8.29 -8.14 14.82
N LEU A 205 -8.37 -8.97 13.79
CA LEU A 205 -9.04 -8.65 12.55
C LEU A 205 -10.54 -8.94 12.73
N SER A 206 -11.38 -7.91 12.66
CA SER A 206 -12.83 -8.03 12.71
C SER A 206 -13.45 -7.61 11.38
N LEU A 207 -14.23 -8.50 10.76
CA LEU A 207 -14.91 -8.15 9.51
C LEU A 207 -16.07 -7.17 9.72
N ALA A 208 -16.66 -7.16 10.92
CA ALA A 208 -17.61 -6.11 11.31
C ALA A 208 -16.93 -4.74 11.40
N ASP A 209 -15.75 -4.65 12.03
CA ASP A 209 -15.00 -3.39 12.08
C ASP A 209 -14.51 -2.93 10.72
N LEU A 210 -14.18 -3.86 9.82
CA LEU A 210 -13.89 -3.53 8.42
C LEU A 210 -15.08 -2.81 7.78
N ALA A 211 -16.28 -3.38 7.87
CA ALA A 211 -17.51 -2.81 7.30
C ALA A 211 -17.80 -1.43 7.89
N ARG A 212 -17.74 -1.31 9.22
CA ARG A 212 -17.97 -0.06 9.94
C ARG A 212 -16.93 0.99 9.59
N THR A 213 -15.66 0.62 9.52
CA THR A 213 -14.57 1.53 9.14
C THR A 213 -14.84 2.08 7.75
N HIS A 214 -15.09 1.23 6.76
CA HIS A 214 -15.40 1.66 5.39
C HIS A 214 -16.62 2.59 5.32
N ASN A 215 -17.74 2.17 5.90
CA ASN A 215 -19.00 2.91 5.83
C ASN A 215 -18.93 4.26 6.56
N LEU A 216 -18.26 4.33 7.71
CA LEU A 216 -18.14 5.58 8.46
C LEU A 216 -17.08 6.50 7.85
N PHE A 217 -15.92 5.97 7.50
CA PHE A 217 -14.77 6.76 7.05
C PHE A 217 -14.89 7.20 5.59
N LEU A 218 -15.06 6.26 4.65
CA LEU A 218 -15.10 6.56 3.22
C LEU A 218 -16.49 7.03 2.79
N VAL A 219 -17.53 6.23 3.07
CA VAL A 219 -18.87 6.52 2.56
C VAL A 219 -19.44 7.77 3.23
N ARG A 220 -19.52 7.79 4.56
CA ARG A 220 -20.12 8.90 5.29
C ARG A 220 -19.20 10.11 5.38
N ASP A 221 -18.08 9.99 6.08
CA ASP A 221 -17.30 11.17 6.50
C ASP A 221 -16.56 11.81 5.32
N LEU A 222 -15.86 11.03 4.49
CA LEU A 222 -15.20 11.54 3.29
C LEU A 222 -16.23 11.97 2.25
N GLY A 223 -17.19 11.11 1.91
CA GLY A 223 -18.25 11.42 0.92
C GLY A 223 -19.00 12.72 1.24
N THR A 224 -19.38 12.95 2.50
CA THR A 224 -20.06 14.20 2.88
C THR A 224 -19.13 15.42 2.82
N SER A 225 -17.84 15.25 3.15
CA SER A 225 -16.86 16.34 3.04
C SER A 225 -16.63 16.73 1.58
N LEU A 226 -16.55 15.77 0.67
CA LEU A 226 -16.42 16.02 -0.77
C LEU A 226 -17.70 16.64 -1.36
N GLY A 227 -18.87 16.20 -0.91
CA GLY A 227 -20.14 16.84 -1.25
C GLY A 227 -20.25 18.29 -0.80
N ALA A 228 -19.63 18.65 0.34
CA ALA A 228 -19.57 20.04 0.78
C ALA A 228 -18.75 20.92 -0.17
N ILE A 229 -17.64 20.41 -0.72
CA ILE A 229 -16.83 21.13 -1.70
C ILE A 229 -17.65 21.49 -2.94
N ALA A 230 -18.47 20.55 -3.44
CA ALA A 230 -19.29 20.75 -4.64
C ALA A 230 -20.32 21.88 -4.51
N ASN A 231 -20.68 22.25 -3.27
CA ASN A 231 -21.65 23.31 -2.97
C ASN A 231 -20.99 24.64 -2.59
N LEU A 232 -19.64 24.74 -2.61
CA LEU A 232 -18.94 25.99 -2.32
C LEU A 232 -19.01 26.94 -3.51
N ASP A 233 -19.25 28.23 -3.25
CA ASP A 233 -19.14 29.28 -4.26
C ASP A 233 -17.68 29.38 -4.76
N PRO A 234 -17.41 29.17 -6.06
CA PRO A 234 -16.07 29.26 -6.65
C PRO A 234 -15.39 30.62 -6.44
N VAL A 235 -16.16 31.70 -6.28
CA VAL A 235 -15.68 33.07 -6.10
C VAL A 235 -15.38 33.38 -4.62
N ALA A 236 -16.10 32.76 -3.69
CA ALA A 236 -15.83 32.91 -2.25
C ALA A 236 -14.52 32.22 -1.80
N GLY A 237 -13.94 31.35 -2.64
CA GLY A 237 -12.71 30.58 -2.35
C GLY A 237 -11.39 31.24 -2.78
N THR A 238 -11.36 32.53 -3.09
CA THR A 238 -10.17 33.18 -3.69
C THR A 238 -9.17 33.77 -2.70
N ALA A 239 -9.51 33.89 -1.42
CA ALA A 239 -8.54 34.26 -0.39
C ALA A 239 -8.92 33.59 0.93
N LEU A 240 -8.52 32.32 1.10
CA LEU A 240 -8.37 31.78 2.43
C LEU A 240 -7.39 32.70 3.17
N PRO A 241 -7.77 33.31 4.31
CA PRO A 241 -6.79 33.95 5.18
C PRO A 241 -5.68 32.95 5.43
N HIS A 242 -4.43 33.39 5.30
CA HIS A 242 -3.29 32.53 5.62
C HIS A 242 -3.38 32.19 7.12
N ASP A 243 -3.88 31.00 7.44
CA ASP A 243 -3.99 30.52 8.81
C ASP A 243 -2.70 29.78 9.17
N ARG A 244 -1.83 30.43 9.94
CA ARG A 244 -0.58 29.82 10.41
C ARG A 244 -0.83 28.51 11.17
N ALA A 245 -1.94 28.40 11.89
CA ALA A 245 -2.27 27.18 12.63
C ALA A 245 -2.60 26.01 11.67
N GLU A 246 -3.20 26.31 10.52
CA GLU A 246 -3.41 25.30 9.46
C GLU A 246 -2.09 24.88 8.83
N ASP A 247 -1.19 25.82 8.54
CA ASP A 247 0.11 25.50 7.94
C ASP A 247 0.99 24.66 8.89
N ASP A 248 0.95 24.94 10.20
CA ASP A 248 1.60 24.15 11.23
C ASP A 248 1.04 22.73 11.28
N LEU A 249 -0.29 22.59 11.25
CA LEU A 249 -0.97 21.29 11.19
C LEU A 249 -0.60 20.49 9.94
N ILE A 250 -0.57 21.13 8.77
CA ILE A 250 -0.20 20.50 7.50
C ILE A 250 1.28 20.05 7.54
N THR A 251 2.14 20.86 8.13
CA THR A 251 3.57 20.54 8.32
C THR A 251 3.75 19.34 9.25
N ASP A 252 2.97 19.25 10.33
CA ASP A 252 2.94 18.09 11.23
C ASP A 252 2.47 16.82 10.51
N PHE A 253 1.39 16.88 9.71
CA PHE A 253 0.98 15.73 8.88
C PHE A 253 2.08 15.26 7.93
N ARG A 254 2.84 16.18 7.33
CA ARG A 254 3.99 15.83 6.50
C ARG A 254 5.09 15.16 7.32
N ALA A 255 5.41 15.66 8.51
CA ALA A 255 6.40 15.03 9.39
C ALA A 255 5.99 13.60 9.76
N ARG A 256 4.71 13.38 10.10
CA ARG A 256 4.16 12.04 10.38
C ARG A 256 4.19 11.12 9.15
N LEU A 257 3.89 11.64 7.96
CA LEU A 257 4.02 10.88 6.70
C LEU A 257 5.46 10.40 6.50
N HIS A 258 6.45 11.28 6.66
CA HIS A 258 7.87 10.94 6.53
C HIS A 258 8.29 9.90 7.57
N ALA A 259 7.87 10.05 8.82
CA ALA A 259 8.16 9.08 9.87
C ALA A 259 7.55 7.70 9.58
N ALA A 260 6.30 7.66 9.10
CA ALA A 260 5.62 6.42 8.73
C ALA A 260 6.26 5.69 7.54
N LEU A 261 6.93 6.44 6.65
CA LEU A 261 7.62 5.93 5.46
C LEU A 261 9.14 5.79 5.65
N ASP A 262 9.66 6.05 6.84
CA ASP A 262 11.08 5.83 7.10
C ASP A 262 11.38 4.34 7.10
N GLY A 263 12.44 3.92 6.40
CA GLY A 263 12.73 2.50 6.23
C GLY A 263 13.07 1.76 7.53
N ARG A 264 13.50 2.47 8.58
CA ARG A 264 13.85 1.85 9.88
C ARG A 264 12.65 1.74 10.81
N SER A 265 11.65 2.60 10.62
CA SER A 265 10.44 2.67 11.44
C SER A 265 9.16 2.59 10.61
N PHE A 266 9.22 1.92 9.46
CA PHE A 266 8.10 1.87 8.53
C PHE A 266 6.88 1.27 9.23
N SER A 267 5.74 1.94 9.12
CA SER A 267 4.48 1.48 9.71
C SER A 267 3.31 1.78 8.78
N LEU A 268 2.64 0.70 8.38
CA LEU A 268 1.37 0.77 7.65
C LEU A 268 0.30 1.48 8.46
N ALA A 269 0.18 1.14 9.75
CA ALA A 269 -0.81 1.73 10.64
C ALA A 269 -0.58 3.23 10.84
N ALA A 270 0.68 3.67 11.01
CA ALA A 270 1.01 5.08 11.11
C ALA A 270 0.63 5.84 9.84
N LEU A 271 0.91 5.28 8.66
CA LEU A 271 0.54 5.88 7.39
C LEU A 271 -0.99 5.97 7.21
N ALA A 272 -1.70 4.88 7.50
CA ALA A 272 -3.17 4.88 7.49
C ALA A 272 -3.75 5.89 8.49
N GLY A 273 -3.12 6.05 9.65
CA GLY A 273 -3.47 7.05 10.66
C GLY A 273 -3.32 8.49 10.19
N VAL A 274 -2.28 8.79 9.39
CA VAL A 274 -2.13 10.11 8.74
C VAL A 274 -3.32 10.41 7.82
N VAL A 275 -3.71 9.43 7.00
CA VAL A 275 -4.84 9.56 6.06
C VAL A 275 -6.17 9.69 6.82
N LEU A 276 -6.35 8.92 7.89
CA LEU A 276 -7.49 9.02 8.80
C LEU A 276 -7.58 10.42 9.42
N GLY A 277 -6.45 10.95 9.90
CA GLY A 277 -6.37 12.27 10.50
C GLY A 277 -6.75 13.40 9.54
N LEU A 278 -6.32 13.34 8.28
CA LEU A 278 -6.69 14.34 7.26
C LEU A 278 -8.20 14.35 6.98
N ASN A 279 -8.84 13.18 6.90
CA ASN A 279 -10.31 13.12 6.78
C ASN A 279 -10.99 13.67 8.04
N GLY A 280 -10.44 13.39 9.22
CA GLY A 280 -10.87 13.98 10.48
C GLY A 280 -10.86 15.52 10.42
N GLN A 281 -9.79 16.12 9.88
CA GLN A 281 -9.72 17.58 9.72
C GLN A 281 -10.74 18.13 8.72
N MET A 282 -10.99 17.43 7.61
CA MET A 282 -12.06 17.81 6.67
C MET A 282 -13.44 17.79 7.35
N LYS A 283 -13.70 16.76 8.18
CA LYS A 283 -14.91 16.68 8.98
C LYS A 283 -15.01 17.83 9.98
N GLN A 284 -13.92 18.18 10.68
CA GLN A 284 -13.93 19.31 11.62
C GLN A 284 -14.18 20.64 10.92
N ALA A 285 -13.52 20.89 9.78
CA ALA A 285 -13.75 22.08 8.96
C ALA A 285 -15.22 22.22 8.55
N ARG A 286 -15.86 21.10 8.16
CA ARG A 286 -17.30 21.06 7.85
C ARG A 286 -18.17 21.37 9.06
N LEU A 287 -17.90 20.77 10.23
CA LEU A 287 -18.75 20.89 11.41
C LEU A 287 -18.62 22.25 12.11
N TYR A 288 -17.45 22.87 12.06
CA TYR A 288 -17.17 24.16 12.70
C TYR A 288 -17.25 25.36 11.74
N GLY A 289 -17.88 25.18 10.58
CA GLY A 289 -18.25 26.29 9.69
C GLY A 289 -17.07 26.93 8.94
N THR A 290 -16.02 26.15 8.63
CA THR A 290 -14.90 26.56 7.77
C THR A 290 -14.74 25.66 6.53
N PRO A 291 -15.83 25.38 5.77
CA PRO A 291 -15.80 24.43 4.66
C PRO A 291 -14.86 24.84 3.51
N GLU A 292 -14.49 26.11 3.42
CA GLU A 292 -13.50 26.64 2.47
C GLU A 292 -12.10 26.02 2.63
N ARG A 293 -11.79 25.43 3.79
CA ARG A 293 -10.52 24.71 4.05
C ARG A 293 -10.49 23.30 3.45
N ILE A 294 -11.67 22.70 3.22
CA ILE A 294 -11.82 21.31 2.80
C ILE A 294 -11.10 21.02 1.47
N PRO A 295 -11.14 21.87 0.42
CA PRO A 295 -10.41 21.61 -0.82
C PRO A 295 -8.90 21.43 -0.62
N ARG A 296 -8.26 22.26 0.22
CA ARG A 296 -6.83 22.18 0.53
C ARG A 296 -6.50 20.87 1.25
N LEU A 297 -7.30 20.54 2.27
CA LEU A 297 -7.16 19.29 3.02
C LEU A 297 -7.44 18.05 2.14
N ALA A 298 -8.39 18.11 1.22
CA ALA A 298 -8.69 17.05 0.26
C ALA A 298 -7.55 16.85 -0.75
N GLY A 299 -6.92 17.93 -1.19
CA GLY A 299 -5.71 17.87 -2.02
C GLY A 299 -4.54 17.18 -1.29
N LEU A 300 -4.36 17.44 0.01
CA LEU A 300 -3.38 16.73 0.81
C LEU A 300 -3.77 15.28 1.10
N PHE A 301 -5.06 15.03 1.35
CA PHE A 301 -5.60 13.69 1.55
C PHE A 301 -5.28 12.81 0.35
N GLN A 302 -5.58 13.25 -0.88
CA GLN A 302 -5.27 12.44 -2.06
C GLN A 302 -3.78 12.12 -2.12
N LEU A 303 -2.91 13.10 -1.86
CA LEU A 303 -1.47 12.95 -1.95
C LEU A 303 -0.95 11.89 -0.97
N PHE A 304 -1.47 11.90 0.25
CA PHE A 304 -1.01 11.03 1.33
C PHE A 304 -1.71 9.66 1.30
N ALA A 305 -2.90 9.60 0.69
CA ALA A 305 -3.62 8.36 0.47
C ALA A 305 -3.04 7.53 -0.68
N ARG A 306 -2.35 8.12 -1.68
CA ARG A 306 -1.84 7.38 -2.87
C ARG A 306 -1.14 6.06 -2.58
N PRO A 307 -0.32 5.90 -1.52
CA PRO A 307 0.31 4.63 -1.23
C PRO A 307 -0.67 3.53 -0.81
N VAL A 308 -1.66 3.87 0.02
CA VAL A 308 -2.59 2.88 0.62
C VAL A 308 -3.89 2.75 -0.18
N MET A 309 -4.42 3.85 -0.70
CA MET A 309 -5.64 3.96 -1.48
C MET A 309 -5.39 4.70 -2.81
N PRO A 310 -4.64 4.08 -3.75
CA PRO A 310 -4.29 4.71 -5.02
C PRO A 310 -5.48 5.09 -5.90
N ALA A 311 -6.47 4.21 -6.07
CA ALA A 311 -7.61 4.51 -6.95
C ALA A 311 -8.49 5.62 -6.37
N THR A 312 -8.67 5.64 -5.05
CA THR A 312 -9.39 6.71 -4.35
C THR A 312 -8.68 8.04 -4.50
N ALA A 313 -7.35 8.04 -4.35
CA ALA A 313 -6.54 9.24 -4.52
C ALA A 313 -6.59 9.78 -5.95
N ASP A 314 -6.48 8.91 -6.96
CA ASP A 314 -6.57 9.31 -8.37
C ASP A 314 -7.97 9.87 -8.72
N ALA A 315 -9.04 9.25 -8.22
CA ALA A 315 -10.41 9.77 -8.39
C ALA A 315 -10.59 11.15 -7.73
N LEU A 316 -10.03 11.35 -6.53
CA LEU A 316 -10.08 12.63 -5.84
C LEU A 316 -9.24 13.70 -6.54
N ALA A 317 -8.07 13.35 -7.05
CA ALA A 317 -7.25 14.25 -7.87
C ALA A 317 -8.00 14.72 -9.13
N GLY A 318 -8.72 13.80 -9.79
CA GLY A 318 -9.59 14.11 -10.92
C GLY A 318 -10.73 15.07 -10.55
N PHE A 319 -11.44 14.79 -9.45
CA PHE A 319 -12.51 15.65 -8.93
C PHE A 319 -12.01 17.07 -8.63
N LEU A 320 -10.87 17.19 -7.95
CA LEU A 320 -10.24 18.46 -7.58
C LEU A 320 -9.49 19.15 -8.74
N GLY A 321 -9.46 18.54 -9.93
CA GLY A 321 -8.76 19.07 -11.10
C GLY A 321 -7.25 19.24 -10.93
N LEU A 322 -6.64 18.42 -10.07
CA LEU A 322 -5.21 18.48 -9.77
C LEU A 322 -4.41 17.88 -10.92
N GLY A 323 -3.35 18.58 -11.34
CA GLY A 323 -2.43 18.07 -12.35
C GLY A 323 -1.61 16.88 -11.85
N THR A 324 -1.07 16.09 -12.78
CA THR A 324 -0.09 15.03 -12.47
C THR A 324 1.08 15.59 -11.67
N GLY A 325 1.39 14.97 -10.53
CA GLY A 325 2.49 15.38 -9.67
C GLY A 325 2.18 16.54 -8.72
N TRP A 326 0.91 16.99 -8.63
CA TRP A 326 0.51 18.03 -7.69
C TRP A 326 0.94 17.68 -6.25
N GLY A 327 1.64 18.62 -5.62
CA GLY A 327 2.13 18.50 -4.23
C GLY A 327 3.31 17.55 -3.99
N GLU A 328 3.76 16.78 -4.98
CA GLU A 328 4.91 15.87 -4.81
C GLU A 328 6.23 16.62 -4.55
N ALA A 329 6.40 17.81 -5.10
CA ALA A 329 7.60 18.61 -4.81
C ALA A 329 7.63 19.02 -3.33
N TRP A 330 6.49 19.43 -2.78
CA TRP A 330 6.37 19.84 -1.39
C TRP A 330 6.69 18.69 -0.42
N THR A 331 6.23 17.47 -0.71
CA THR A 331 6.58 16.30 0.13
C THR A 331 8.08 16.04 0.13
N ARG A 332 8.76 16.19 -1.02
CA ARG A 332 10.19 15.89 -1.23
C ARG A 332 11.14 16.92 -0.64
N VAL A 333 11.07 18.16 -1.13
CA VAL A 333 12.10 19.18 -0.88
C VAL A 333 11.69 20.17 0.21
N GLY A 334 10.40 20.20 0.57
CA GLY A 334 9.83 21.26 1.38
C GLY A 334 9.72 22.57 0.63
N GLY A 335 9.08 23.56 1.25
CA GLY A 335 8.73 24.83 0.62
C GLY A 335 7.27 25.17 0.85
N GLU A 336 6.71 25.99 -0.04
CA GLU A 336 5.33 26.44 0.07
C GLU A 336 4.34 25.28 -0.07
N ILE A 337 3.34 25.28 0.81
CA ILE A 337 2.28 24.30 0.76
C ILE A 337 1.45 24.55 -0.52
N PRO A 338 1.22 23.52 -1.34
CA PRO A 338 0.44 23.66 -2.56
C PRO A 338 -0.95 24.23 -2.30
N SER A 339 -1.36 25.19 -3.14
CA SER A 339 -2.73 25.71 -3.09
C SER A 339 -3.70 24.75 -3.78
N CYS A 340 -4.83 24.50 -3.14
CA CYS A 340 -6.00 23.87 -3.74
C CYS A 340 -7.25 24.58 -3.22
N SER A 341 -8.17 24.95 -4.12
CA SER A 341 -9.41 25.62 -3.79
C SER A 341 -10.56 25.12 -4.68
N ALA A 342 -11.80 25.43 -4.28
CA ALA A 342 -13.01 24.97 -4.96
C ALA A 342 -13.07 25.35 -6.45
N ARG A 343 -12.39 26.43 -6.87
CA ARG A 343 -12.29 26.84 -8.29
C ARG A 343 -11.64 25.80 -9.20
N PHE A 344 -10.88 24.86 -8.63
CA PHE A 344 -10.19 23.83 -9.39
C PHE A 344 -11.07 22.59 -9.63
N VAL A 345 -12.22 22.48 -8.97
CA VAL A 345 -13.11 21.31 -9.07
C VAL A 345 -13.63 21.17 -10.51
N ARG A 346 -13.52 19.97 -11.08
CA ARG A 346 -13.83 19.70 -12.51
C ARG A 346 -14.93 18.66 -12.74
N GLY A 347 -15.51 18.09 -11.70
CA GLY A 347 -16.47 16.99 -11.86
C GLY A 347 -17.33 16.74 -10.65
N ALA A 348 -18.11 15.66 -10.71
CA ALA A 348 -18.88 15.16 -9.58
C ALA A 348 -17.96 14.58 -8.50
N ALA A 349 -18.35 14.72 -7.23
CA ALA A 349 -17.65 14.09 -6.13
C ALA A 349 -17.62 12.56 -6.34
N PRO A 350 -16.48 11.89 -6.05
CA PRO A 350 -16.40 10.43 -6.06
C PRO A 350 -17.46 9.80 -5.15
N GLY A 351 -18.18 8.81 -5.68
CA GLY A 351 -19.11 7.99 -4.90
C GLY A 351 -18.40 6.79 -4.26
N PHE A 352 -18.92 6.35 -3.11
CA PHE A 352 -18.44 5.16 -2.42
C PHE A 352 -19.64 4.29 -2.05
N ASP A 353 -19.63 3.03 -2.46
CA ASP A 353 -20.70 2.08 -2.14
C ASP A 353 -20.55 1.59 -0.70
N THR A 354 -21.68 1.38 -0.03
CA THR A 354 -21.70 0.76 1.31
C THR A 354 -21.36 -0.71 1.25
N VAL A 355 -20.67 -1.19 2.28
CA VAL A 355 -20.41 -2.62 2.49
C VAL A 355 -21.40 -3.17 3.51
N ASP A 356 -21.97 -4.34 3.23
CA ASP A 356 -22.90 -5.02 4.13
C ASP A 356 -22.16 -5.68 5.30
N GLU A 357 -22.38 -5.18 6.51
CA GLU A 357 -21.79 -5.72 7.74
C GLU A 357 -22.28 -7.16 8.03
N ALA A 358 -23.54 -7.48 7.73
CA ALA A 358 -24.10 -8.79 8.03
C ALA A 358 -23.52 -9.90 7.14
N ASP A 359 -23.32 -9.62 5.85
CA ASP A 359 -22.67 -10.55 4.92
C ASP A 359 -21.21 -10.84 5.33
N LEU A 360 -20.49 -9.81 5.77
CA LEU A 360 -19.11 -9.96 6.25
C LEU A 360 -19.01 -10.75 7.57
N VAL A 361 -19.91 -10.51 8.52
CA VAL A 361 -19.96 -11.29 9.78
C VAL A 361 -20.30 -12.75 9.52
N ALA A 362 -21.14 -13.05 8.52
CA ALA A 362 -21.44 -14.42 8.12
C ALA A 362 -20.20 -15.15 7.59
N LEU A 363 -19.33 -14.47 6.84
CA LEU A 363 -18.04 -15.02 6.37
C LEU A 363 -17.10 -15.34 7.55
N GLU A 364 -16.98 -14.44 8.52
CA GLU A 364 -16.16 -14.62 9.72
C GLU A 364 -16.63 -15.82 10.56
N SER A 365 -17.96 -15.95 10.71
CA SER A 365 -18.59 -17.06 11.45
C SER A 365 -18.43 -18.40 10.74
N GLY A 366 -18.49 -18.42 9.41
CA GLY A 366 -18.24 -19.61 8.59
C GLY A 366 -16.79 -20.08 8.66
N SER A 367 -15.82 -19.16 8.73
CA SER A 367 -14.40 -19.47 8.91
C SER A 367 -14.07 -19.96 10.32
N ALA A 368 -14.80 -19.52 11.36
CA ALA A 368 -14.58 -19.95 12.74
C ALA A 368 -15.16 -21.35 13.06
N ALA A 369 -16.07 -21.85 12.22
CA ALA A 369 -16.72 -23.15 12.38
C ALA A 369 -16.05 -24.31 11.60
N ALA A 370 -15.10 -23.98 10.70
CA ALA A 370 -14.26 -24.94 9.98
C ALA A 370 -12.98 -25.24 10.76
#